data_AF-A0A7K5HKM7-F1
#
_entry.id   AF-A0A7K5HKM7-F1
#
_cell.length_a   1.000
_cell.length_b   1.000
_cell.length_c   1.000
_cell.angle_alpha   90.00
_cell.angle_beta   90.00
_cell.angle_gamma   90.00
#
_symmetry.space_group_name_H-M   'P 1'
#
loop_
_entity.id
_entity.type
_entity.pdbx_description
1 polymer ?
#
loop_
_entity_poly.entity_id
_entity_poly.type
_entity_poly.pdbx_seq_one_letter_code
_entity_poly.pdbx_strand_id
1 'polypeptide(L)'
;FIMEDSEGHHFSSVEDETRYWKELAVKYKQCAENAQEELLEFQEGSRDYEAELEAQLEQTESRNRDLLSENNRLRMELESVKEKIEMQNSEVYRQISALEDDLAQTKAIKDQLQKYIRELEQANDDLERAKRATIMSLEDFEQRLNQAIERNAFLESELDEKENLLESVQRLKDEARDLRQELAVQQKQEKPKTPMRTTLETERTDTAVQASLSVPSTPSVHRAPNINLATPARFRRGLDDSYGTSPLTPAARISALNIVGDLLRKVGALESKLASCRNFVYDQSPNRTTVSMYMNRDVLETRLSPHQPLCDTGLAKRLEFGTRPGPMSHPSQSGVKMLL
;
A
#
# COMPACT_ATOMS: atom_id res chain seq x y z
N PHE A 1 -18.86 -103.28 -10.90
CA PHE A 1 -19.72 -104.44 -11.21
C PHE A 1 -18.83 -105.65 -11.46
N ILE A 2 -18.76 -106.57 -10.50
CA ILE A 2 -18.13 -107.89 -10.71
C ILE A 2 -19.26 -108.79 -11.17
N MET A 3 -19.24 -109.21 -12.43
CA MET A 3 -20.13 -110.23 -12.95
C MET A 3 -19.60 -111.59 -12.50
N GLU A 4 -20.19 -112.15 -11.45
CA GLU A 4 -20.19 -113.60 -11.28
C GLU A 4 -21.09 -114.20 -12.36
N ASP A 5 -20.49 -114.64 -13.45
CA ASP A 5 -21.15 -115.50 -14.43
C ASP A 5 -20.15 -116.58 -14.82
N SER A 6 -20.17 -117.70 -14.09
CA SER A 6 -19.79 -119.02 -14.62
C SER A 6 -20.05 -120.12 -13.58
N GLU A 7 -21.29 -120.27 -13.11
CA GLU A 7 -21.73 -121.57 -12.59
C GLU A 7 -22.70 -122.19 -13.61
N GLY A 8 -22.38 -123.39 -14.09
CA GLY A 8 -23.21 -124.11 -15.05
C GLY A 8 -24.60 -124.36 -14.48
N HIS A 9 -25.57 -123.57 -14.92
CA HIS A 9 -26.96 -123.73 -14.50
C HIS A 9 -27.53 -125.02 -15.10
N HIS A 10 -27.74 -126.03 -14.25
CA HIS A 10 -28.38 -127.28 -14.64
C HIS A 10 -29.89 -127.15 -14.42
N PHE A 11 -30.67 -127.09 -15.50
CA PHE A 11 -32.10 -126.87 -15.44
C PHE A 11 -32.88 -128.19 -15.31
N SER A 12 -33.91 -128.20 -14.47
CA SER A 12 -34.80 -129.34 -14.21
C SER A 12 -35.85 -129.56 -15.31
N SER A 13 -36.15 -128.53 -16.11
CA SER A 13 -37.01 -128.56 -17.29
C SER A 13 -36.60 -127.48 -18.30
N VAL A 14 -36.93 -127.67 -19.57
CA VAL A 14 -36.77 -126.65 -20.64
C VAL A 14 -37.56 -125.38 -20.31
N GLU A 15 -38.70 -125.49 -19.61
CA GLU A 15 -39.42 -124.31 -19.11
C GLU A 15 -38.65 -123.51 -18.06
N ASP A 16 -37.86 -124.16 -17.21
CA ASP A 16 -37.07 -123.49 -16.17
C ASP A 16 -35.84 -122.79 -16.76
N GLU A 17 -35.21 -123.42 -17.75
CA GLU A 17 -34.14 -122.80 -18.57
C GLU A 17 -34.63 -121.56 -19.30
N THR A 18 -35.79 -121.67 -19.97
CA THR A 18 -36.41 -120.55 -20.68
C THR A 18 -36.78 -119.41 -19.72
N ARG A 19 -37.27 -119.74 -18.52
CA ARG A 19 -37.61 -118.75 -17.49
C ARG A 19 -36.38 -118.02 -16.98
N TYR A 20 -35.29 -118.75 -16.69
CA TYR A 20 -34.02 -118.17 -16.23
C TYR A 20 -33.43 -117.20 -17.26
N TRP A 21 -33.28 -117.62 -18.52
CA TRP A 21 -32.72 -116.74 -19.57
C TRP A 21 -33.62 -115.53 -19.85
N LYS A 22 -34.93 -115.68 -19.73
CA LYS A 22 -35.89 -114.57 -19.85
C LYS A 22 -35.75 -113.57 -18.69
N GLU A 23 -35.64 -114.04 -17.45
CA GLU A 23 -35.38 -113.18 -16.30
C GLU A 23 -34.02 -112.49 -16.38
N LEU A 24 -32.98 -113.19 -16.84
CA LEU A 24 -31.65 -112.63 -17.04
C LEU A 24 -31.64 -111.56 -18.14
N ALA A 25 -32.31 -111.81 -19.27
CA ALA A 25 -32.48 -110.83 -20.33
C ALA A 25 -33.24 -109.58 -19.85
N VAL A 26 -34.29 -109.75 -19.02
CA VAL A 26 -35.01 -108.63 -18.39
C VAL A 26 -34.09 -107.86 -17.44
N LYS A 27 -33.27 -108.53 -16.62
CA LYS A 27 -32.30 -107.86 -15.74
C LYS A 27 -31.24 -107.07 -16.51
N TYR A 28 -30.67 -107.62 -17.58
CA TYR A 28 -29.70 -106.92 -18.41
C TYR A 28 -30.33 -105.74 -19.16
N LYS A 29 -31.56 -105.91 -19.66
CA LYS A 29 -32.32 -104.81 -20.25
C LYS A 29 -32.52 -103.69 -19.24
N GLN A 30 -32.98 -104.01 -18.02
CA GLN A 30 -33.14 -103.01 -16.96
C GLN A 30 -31.81 -102.33 -16.60
N CYS A 31 -30.70 -103.07 -16.52
CA CYS A 31 -29.38 -102.48 -16.27
C CYS A 31 -28.94 -101.53 -17.40
N ALA A 32 -29.20 -101.89 -18.66
CA ALA A 32 -28.89 -101.04 -19.80
C ALA A 32 -29.77 -99.78 -19.82
N GLU A 33 -31.07 -99.91 -19.51
CA GLU A 33 -32.00 -98.78 -19.37
C GLU A 33 -31.55 -97.84 -18.23
N ASN A 34 -31.22 -98.38 -17.06
CA ASN A 34 -30.72 -97.58 -15.93
C ASN A 34 -29.40 -96.85 -16.27
N ALA A 35 -28.45 -97.53 -16.93
CA ALA A 35 -27.18 -96.91 -17.33
C ALA A 35 -27.39 -95.83 -18.41
N GLN A 36 -28.38 -96.00 -19.27
CA GLN A 36 -28.78 -94.99 -20.25
C GLN A 36 -29.41 -93.78 -19.56
N GLU A 37 -30.30 -93.99 -18.59
CA GLU A 37 -30.89 -92.91 -17.79
C GLU A 37 -29.81 -92.13 -17.01
N GLU A 38 -28.88 -92.81 -16.35
CA GLU A 38 -27.75 -92.19 -15.62
C GLU A 38 -26.84 -91.38 -16.56
N LEU A 39 -26.56 -91.89 -17.76
CA LEU A 39 -25.79 -91.15 -18.76
C LEU A 39 -26.53 -89.88 -19.23
N LEU A 40 -27.85 -89.97 -19.44
CA LEU A 40 -28.66 -88.82 -19.84
C LEU A 40 -28.69 -87.75 -18.74
N GLU A 41 -28.88 -88.16 -17.47
CA GLU A 41 -28.83 -87.25 -16.33
C GLU A 41 -27.46 -86.58 -16.19
N PHE A 42 -26.36 -87.34 -16.38
CA PHE A 42 -25.01 -86.78 -16.38
C PHE A 42 -24.78 -85.78 -17.52
N GLN A 43 -25.27 -86.08 -18.73
CA GLN A 43 -25.17 -85.18 -19.88
C GLN A 43 -25.96 -83.90 -19.67
N GLU A 44 -27.19 -84.01 -19.14
CA GLU A 44 -28.01 -82.85 -18.82
C GLU A 44 -27.38 -82.00 -17.70
N GLY A 45 -26.92 -82.62 -16.61
CA GLY A 45 -26.22 -81.93 -15.53
C GLY A 45 -24.93 -81.25 -15.98
N SER A 46 -24.18 -81.87 -16.91
CA SER A 46 -22.98 -81.26 -17.50
C SER A 46 -23.33 -80.03 -18.34
N ARG A 47 -24.39 -80.11 -19.16
CA ARG A 47 -24.86 -78.99 -19.98
C ARG A 47 -25.34 -77.82 -19.11
N ASP A 48 -26.08 -78.10 -18.04
CA ASP A 48 -26.57 -77.07 -17.14
C ASP A 48 -25.42 -76.40 -16.37
N TYR A 49 -24.40 -77.18 -15.98
CA TYR A 49 -23.18 -76.64 -15.35
C TYR A 49 -22.35 -75.79 -16.30
N GLU A 50 -22.18 -76.22 -17.55
CA GLU A 50 -21.53 -75.42 -18.60
C GLU A 50 -22.26 -74.09 -18.82
N ALA A 51 -23.59 -74.11 -18.89
CA ALA A 51 -24.40 -72.89 -19.01
C ALA A 51 -24.23 -71.96 -17.81
N GLU A 52 -24.11 -72.48 -16.59
CA GLU A 52 -23.82 -71.66 -15.40
C GLU A 52 -22.44 -71.01 -15.47
N LEU A 53 -21.41 -71.75 -15.90
CA LEU A 53 -20.07 -71.21 -16.09
C LEU A 53 -20.02 -70.14 -17.20
N GLU A 54 -20.71 -70.35 -18.31
CA GLU A 54 -20.83 -69.37 -19.39
C GLU A 54 -21.52 -68.09 -18.90
N ALA A 55 -22.60 -68.21 -18.12
CA ALA A 55 -23.29 -67.05 -17.54
C ALA A 55 -22.39 -66.26 -16.57
N GLN A 56 -21.59 -66.95 -15.75
CA GLN A 56 -20.63 -66.29 -14.85
C GLN A 56 -19.50 -65.60 -15.63
N LEU A 57 -19.02 -66.23 -16.70
CA LEU A 57 -18.01 -65.65 -17.59
C LEU A 57 -18.56 -64.38 -18.25
N GLU A 58 -19.76 -64.44 -18.83
CA GLU A 58 -20.40 -63.30 -19.49
C GLU A 58 -20.64 -62.14 -18.50
N GLN A 59 -21.11 -62.44 -17.29
CA GLN A 59 -21.28 -61.44 -16.24
C GLN A 59 -19.94 -60.76 -15.89
N THR A 60 -18.87 -61.55 -15.76
CA THR A 60 -17.53 -61.05 -15.43
C THR A 60 -16.97 -60.20 -16.57
N GLU A 61 -17.13 -60.64 -17.82
CA GLU A 61 -16.72 -59.89 -19.01
C GLU A 61 -17.51 -58.57 -19.16
N SER A 62 -18.82 -58.59 -18.90
CA SER A 62 -19.65 -57.37 -18.89
C SER A 62 -19.15 -56.40 -17.83
N ARG A 63 -18.92 -56.88 -16.60
CA ARG A 63 -18.39 -56.05 -15.52
C ARG A 63 -17.02 -55.47 -15.86
N ASN A 64 -16.16 -56.23 -16.53
CA ASN A 64 -14.85 -55.76 -16.96
C ASN A 64 -14.99 -54.67 -18.05
N ARG A 65 -15.87 -54.86 -19.02
CA ARG A 65 -16.21 -53.84 -20.03
C ARG A 65 -16.69 -52.55 -19.39
N ASP A 66 -17.59 -52.63 -18.43
CA ASP A 66 -18.12 -51.47 -17.71
C ASP A 66 -17.00 -50.74 -16.94
N LEU A 67 -16.18 -51.48 -16.18
CA LEU A 67 -15.04 -50.92 -15.44
C LEU A 67 -14.01 -50.27 -16.37
N LEU A 68 -13.74 -50.83 -17.55
CA LEU A 68 -12.85 -50.24 -18.54
C LEU A 68 -13.41 -48.93 -19.11
N SER A 69 -14.71 -48.90 -19.42
CA SER A 69 -15.38 -47.69 -19.90
C SER A 69 -15.32 -46.57 -18.86
N GLU A 70 -15.55 -46.91 -17.60
CA GLU A 70 -15.50 -45.99 -16.47
C GLU A 70 -14.06 -45.50 -16.21
N ASN A 71 -13.08 -46.39 -16.30
CA ASN A 71 -11.67 -46.02 -16.16
C ASN A 71 -11.24 -45.03 -17.26
N ASN A 72 -11.67 -45.26 -18.51
CA ASN A 72 -11.39 -44.36 -19.61
C ASN A 72 -12.08 -42.99 -19.41
N ARG A 73 -13.33 -42.97 -18.96
CA ARG A 73 -14.05 -41.73 -18.62
C ARG A 73 -13.30 -40.94 -17.54
N LEU A 74 -12.94 -41.59 -16.44
CA LEU A 74 -12.20 -40.95 -15.34
C LEU A 74 -10.82 -40.45 -15.78
N ARG A 75 -10.13 -41.17 -16.67
CA ARG A 75 -8.85 -40.70 -17.25
C ARG A 75 -9.04 -39.42 -18.06
N MET A 76 -10.07 -39.35 -18.89
CA MET A 76 -10.38 -38.15 -19.67
C MET A 76 -10.75 -36.96 -18.78
N GLU A 77 -11.54 -37.20 -17.73
CA GLU A 77 -11.88 -36.16 -16.75
C GLU A 77 -10.65 -35.65 -16.00
N LEU A 78 -9.77 -36.56 -15.59
CA LEU A 78 -8.51 -36.21 -14.93
C LEU A 78 -7.62 -35.37 -15.86
N GLU A 79 -7.51 -35.73 -17.13
CA GLU A 79 -6.73 -34.96 -18.10
C GLU A 79 -7.35 -33.59 -18.38
N SER A 80 -8.68 -33.51 -18.51
CA SER A 80 -9.39 -32.23 -18.66
C SER A 80 -9.19 -31.31 -17.47
N VAL A 81 -9.20 -31.84 -16.25
CA VAL A 81 -8.96 -31.05 -15.03
C VAL A 81 -7.51 -30.59 -14.98
N LYS A 82 -6.54 -31.43 -15.34
CA LYS A 82 -5.13 -31.03 -15.43
C LYS A 82 -4.91 -29.90 -16.42
N GLU A 83 -5.45 -30.01 -17.63
CA GLU A 83 -5.33 -28.98 -18.67
C GLU A 83 -5.94 -27.65 -18.18
N LYS A 84 -7.11 -27.70 -17.52
CA LYS A 84 -7.73 -26.51 -16.92
C LYS A 84 -6.85 -25.86 -15.86
N ILE A 85 -6.24 -26.66 -14.98
CA ILE A 85 -5.34 -26.16 -13.94
C ILE A 85 -4.09 -25.54 -14.57
N GLU A 86 -3.51 -26.17 -15.58
CA GLU A 86 -2.33 -25.65 -16.28
C GLU A 86 -2.63 -24.33 -17.00
N MET A 87 -3.77 -24.25 -17.70
CA MET A 87 -4.24 -23.03 -18.34
C MET A 87 -4.47 -21.91 -17.30
N GLN A 88 -5.16 -22.21 -16.20
CA GLN A 88 -5.38 -21.24 -15.13
C GLN A 88 -4.09 -20.77 -14.48
N ASN A 89 -3.15 -21.68 -14.22
CA ASN A 89 -1.83 -21.34 -13.69
C ASN A 89 -1.10 -20.42 -14.66
N SER A 90 -1.07 -20.73 -15.95
CA SER A 90 -0.40 -19.89 -16.96
C SER A 90 -0.99 -18.47 -17.03
N GLU A 91 -2.32 -18.35 -16.93
CA GLU A 91 -3.01 -17.06 -16.91
C GLU A 91 -2.71 -16.28 -15.64
N VAL A 92 -2.72 -16.95 -14.48
CA VAL A 92 -2.36 -16.33 -13.19
C VAL A 92 -0.92 -15.85 -13.21
N TYR A 93 0.03 -16.64 -13.74
CA TYR A 93 1.42 -16.20 -13.89
C TYR A 93 1.54 -14.97 -14.79
N ARG A 94 0.80 -14.91 -15.90
CA ARG A 94 0.76 -13.74 -16.78
C ARG A 94 0.20 -12.51 -16.08
N GLN A 95 -0.88 -12.67 -15.31
CA GLN A 95 -1.50 -11.58 -14.55
C GLN A 95 -0.59 -11.06 -13.44
N ILE A 96 0.07 -11.96 -12.69
CA ILE A 96 1.04 -11.59 -11.66
C ILE A 96 2.19 -10.79 -12.29
N SER A 97 2.76 -11.28 -13.40
CA SER A 97 3.86 -10.60 -14.08
C SER A 97 3.46 -9.19 -14.54
N ALA A 98 2.27 -9.03 -15.13
CA ALA A 98 1.77 -7.72 -15.54
C ALA A 98 1.57 -6.75 -14.34
N LEU A 99 1.03 -7.25 -13.23
CA LEU A 99 0.85 -6.45 -12.01
C LEU A 99 2.20 -6.07 -11.37
N GLU A 100 3.20 -6.95 -11.44
CA GLU A 100 4.56 -6.65 -10.99
C GLU A 100 5.22 -5.54 -11.81
N ASP A 101 5.04 -5.58 -13.14
CA ASP A 101 5.51 -4.53 -14.06
C ASP A 101 4.83 -3.18 -13.78
N ASP A 102 3.50 -3.17 -13.63
CA ASP A 102 2.73 -1.95 -13.30
C ASP A 102 3.14 -1.37 -11.94
N LEU A 103 3.39 -2.24 -10.95
CA LEU A 103 3.89 -1.82 -9.63
C LEU A 103 5.29 -1.20 -9.74
N ALA A 104 6.18 -1.79 -10.52
CA ALA A 104 7.52 -1.27 -10.76
C ALA A 104 7.47 0.09 -11.47
N GLN A 105 6.62 0.22 -12.50
CA GLN A 105 6.40 1.48 -13.22
C GLN A 105 5.85 2.57 -12.29
N THR A 106 4.84 2.24 -11.48
CA THR A 106 4.24 3.19 -10.53
C THR A 106 5.26 3.67 -9.49
N LYS A 107 6.12 2.78 -8.98
CA LYS A 107 7.20 3.14 -8.06
C LYS A 107 8.22 4.06 -8.75
N ALA A 108 8.63 3.75 -9.98
CA ALA A 108 9.54 4.60 -10.73
C ALA A 108 8.98 6.01 -10.97
N ILE A 109 7.71 6.12 -11.36
CA ILE A 109 7.02 7.41 -11.54
C ILE A 109 6.97 8.19 -10.22
N LYS A 110 6.62 7.51 -9.12
CA LYS A 110 6.61 8.13 -7.78
C LYS A 110 7.98 8.69 -7.42
N ASP A 111 9.04 7.94 -7.63
CA ASP A 111 10.40 8.37 -7.30
C ASP A 111 10.85 9.55 -8.17
N GLN A 112 10.48 9.56 -9.46
CA GLN A 112 10.70 10.70 -10.36
C GLN A 112 9.94 11.95 -9.90
N LEU A 113 8.67 11.84 -9.52
CA LEU A 113 7.88 12.96 -9.00
C LEU A 113 8.45 13.49 -7.69
N GLN A 114 8.92 12.61 -6.80
CA GLN A 114 9.60 13.04 -5.57
C GLN A 114 10.90 13.80 -5.85
N LYS A 115 11.67 13.37 -6.85
CA LYS A 115 12.86 14.11 -7.29
C LYS A 115 12.47 15.48 -7.84
N TYR A 116 11.46 15.53 -8.70
CA TYR A 116 10.97 16.77 -9.29
C TYR A 116 10.44 17.76 -8.24
N ILE A 117 9.75 17.29 -7.20
CA ILE A 117 9.33 18.13 -6.08
C ILE A 117 10.54 18.80 -5.41
N ARG A 118 11.60 18.05 -5.12
CA ARG A 118 12.83 18.62 -4.52
C ARG A 118 13.49 19.66 -5.42
N GLU A 119 13.51 19.41 -6.73
CA GLU A 119 14.04 20.36 -7.72
C GLU A 119 13.22 21.66 -7.74
N LEU A 120 11.88 21.57 -7.67
CA LEU A 120 11.00 22.73 -7.58
C LEU A 120 11.17 23.49 -6.26
N GLU A 121 11.32 22.79 -5.14
CA GLU A 121 11.59 23.39 -3.82
C GLU A 121 12.90 24.18 -3.86
N GLN A 122 13.96 23.61 -4.42
CA GLN A 122 15.25 24.30 -4.59
C GLN A 122 15.14 25.54 -5.49
N ALA A 123 14.46 25.43 -6.63
CA ALA A 123 14.26 26.57 -7.53
C ALA A 123 13.46 27.70 -6.86
N ASN A 124 12.49 27.36 -5.99
CA ASN A 124 11.74 28.33 -5.23
C ASN A 124 12.61 29.03 -4.17
N ASP A 125 13.46 28.30 -3.45
CA ASP A 125 14.43 28.88 -2.51
C ASP A 125 15.39 29.85 -3.21
N ASP A 126 15.87 29.48 -4.41
CA ASP A 126 16.73 30.33 -5.23
C ASP A 126 16.00 31.60 -5.70
N LEU A 127 14.73 31.47 -6.08
CA LEU A 127 13.88 32.60 -6.47
C LEU A 127 13.64 33.55 -5.28
N GLU A 128 13.37 33.02 -4.09
CA GLU A 128 13.23 33.83 -2.88
C GLU A 128 14.53 34.57 -2.55
N ARG A 129 15.68 33.90 -2.68
CA ARG A 129 16.99 34.53 -2.48
C ARG A 129 17.21 35.67 -3.47
N ALA A 130 16.93 35.45 -4.75
CA ALA A 130 17.02 36.47 -5.79
C ALA A 130 16.10 37.66 -5.48
N LYS A 131 14.85 37.39 -5.07
CA LYS A 131 13.89 38.42 -4.65
C LYS A 131 14.45 39.27 -3.50
N ARG A 132 15.01 38.65 -2.46
CA ARG A 132 15.61 39.38 -1.32
C ARG A 132 16.79 40.26 -1.76
N ALA A 133 17.65 39.74 -2.63
CA ALA A 133 18.77 40.51 -3.18
C ALA A 133 18.29 41.72 -4.00
N THR A 134 17.27 41.55 -4.83
CA THR A 134 16.66 42.64 -5.61
C THR A 134 16.04 43.71 -4.70
N ILE A 135 15.28 43.31 -3.68
CA ILE A 135 14.69 44.26 -2.71
C ILE A 135 15.79 45.07 -2.02
N MET A 136 16.83 44.42 -1.50
CA MET A 136 17.94 45.10 -0.84
C MET A 136 18.67 46.07 -1.81
N SER A 137 18.82 45.70 -3.09
CA SER A 137 19.41 46.60 -4.09
C SER A 137 18.52 47.80 -4.40
N LEU A 138 17.20 47.64 -4.38
CA LEU A 138 16.26 48.75 -4.55
C LEU A 138 16.30 49.68 -3.35
N GLU A 139 16.31 49.14 -2.13
CA GLU A 139 16.42 49.91 -0.89
C GLU A 139 17.72 50.73 -0.83
N ASP A 140 18.87 50.17 -1.25
CA ASP A 140 20.13 50.93 -1.35
C ASP A 140 20.03 52.06 -2.39
N PHE A 141 19.37 51.83 -3.52
CA PHE A 141 19.16 52.88 -4.52
C PHE A 141 18.25 54.00 -3.99
N GLU A 142 17.15 53.65 -3.32
CA GLU A 142 16.23 54.59 -2.68
C GLU A 142 16.95 55.44 -1.63
N GLN A 143 17.79 54.84 -0.78
CA GLN A 143 18.59 55.57 0.20
C GLN A 143 19.56 56.57 -0.46
N ARG A 144 20.26 56.16 -1.52
CA ARG A 144 21.17 57.05 -2.26
C ARG A 144 20.43 58.20 -2.91
N LEU A 145 19.25 57.93 -3.48
CA LEU A 145 18.41 58.94 -4.10
C LEU A 145 17.90 59.95 -3.05
N ASN A 146 17.46 59.47 -1.88
CA ASN A 146 17.06 60.35 -0.77
C ASN A 146 18.22 61.23 -0.30
N GLN A 147 19.42 60.68 -0.13
CA GLN A 147 20.60 61.48 0.23
C GLN A 147 20.97 62.50 -0.86
N ALA A 148 20.72 62.19 -2.14
CA ALA A 148 20.94 63.14 -3.23
C ALA A 148 19.90 64.27 -3.18
N ILE A 149 18.63 63.96 -2.88
CA ILE A 149 17.57 64.95 -2.66
C ILE A 149 17.92 65.88 -1.49
N GLU A 150 18.33 65.31 -0.34
CA GLU A 150 18.73 66.10 0.84
C GLU A 150 19.89 67.06 0.54
N ARG A 151 20.90 66.59 -0.20
CA ARG A 151 22.01 67.45 -0.64
C ARG A 151 21.56 68.55 -1.59
N ASN A 152 20.65 68.26 -2.53
CA ASN A 152 20.12 69.28 -3.44
C ASN A 152 19.31 70.33 -2.67
N ALA A 153 18.46 69.92 -1.73
CA ALA A 153 17.70 70.87 -0.89
C ALA A 153 18.62 71.77 -0.05
N PHE A 154 19.72 71.21 0.47
CA PHE A 154 20.74 72.01 1.17
C PHE A 154 21.40 73.03 0.24
N LEU A 155 21.82 72.61 -0.97
CA LEU A 155 22.40 73.51 -1.96
C LEU A 155 21.40 74.59 -2.43
N GLU A 156 20.12 74.27 -2.59
CA GLU A 156 19.06 75.24 -2.89
C GLU A 156 19.00 76.32 -1.79
N SER A 157 19.03 75.92 -0.51
CA SER A 157 19.04 76.89 0.60
C SER A 157 20.30 77.78 0.63
N GLU A 158 21.48 77.24 0.30
CA GLU A 158 22.71 78.03 0.19
C GLU A 158 22.63 79.04 -0.98
N LEU A 159 21.96 78.68 -2.08
CA LEU A 159 21.71 79.59 -3.19
C LEU A 159 20.71 80.69 -2.81
N ASP A 160 19.64 80.36 -2.07
CA ASP A 160 18.67 81.33 -1.56
C ASP A 160 19.32 82.32 -0.58
N GLU A 161 20.17 81.86 0.34
CA GLU A 161 20.94 82.73 1.24
C GLU A 161 21.86 83.68 0.47
N LYS A 162 22.52 83.16 -0.57
CA LYS A 162 23.36 83.98 -1.46
C LYS A 162 22.53 85.03 -2.19
N GLU A 163 21.34 84.69 -2.69
CA GLU A 163 20.43 85.65 -3.33
C GLU A 163 19.98 86.75 -2.35
N ASN A 164 19.58 86.37 -1.12
CA ASN A 164 19.21 87.32 -0.07
C ASN A 164 20.35 88.29 0.30
N LEU A 165 21.59 87.80 0.35
CA LEU A 165 22.78 88.64 0.57
C LEU A 165 23.02 89.58 -0.61
N LEU A 166 22.86 89.11 -1.85
CA LEU A 166 22.97 89.96 -3.03
C LEU A 166 21.92 91.08 -3.03
N GLU A 167 20.67 90.78 -2.67
CA GLU A 167 19.63 91.79 -2.49
C GLU A 167 20.01 92.81 -1.40
N SER A 168 20.48 92.33 -0.24
CA SER A 168 20.87 93.20 0.87
C SER A 168 22.04 94.12 0.51
N VAL A 169 23.04 93.58 -0.19
CA VAL A 169 24.16 94.37 -0.74
C VAL A 169 23.65 95.39 -1.75
N GLN A 170 22.68 95.03 -2.58
CA GLN A 170 22.09 95.96 -3.55
C GLN A 170 21.33 97.10 -2.86
N ARG A 171 20.51 96.80 -1.86
CA ARG A 171 19.81 97.81 -1.05
C ARG A 171 20.80 98.75 -0.34
N LEU A 172 21.83 98.22 0.31
CA LEU A 172 22.88 99.04 0.94
C LEU A 172 23.65 99.90 -0.06
N LYS A 173 23.88 99.42 -1.28
CA LYS A 173 24.47 100.23 -2.35
C LYS A 173 23.55 101.37 -2.76
N ASP A 174 22.25 101.11 -2.86
CA ASP A 174 21.25 102.13 -3.20
C ASP A 174 21.16 103.18 -2.08
N GLU A 175 21.09 102.77 -0.80
CA GLU A 175 21.14 103.67 0.35
C GLU A 175 22.44 104.49 0.41
N ALA A 176 23.59 103.85 0.18
CA ALA A 176 24.88 104.56 0.14
C ALA A 176 24.96 105.56 -1.01
N ARG A 177 24.27 105.29 -2.14
CA ARG A 177 24.15 106.24 -3.24
C ARG A 177 23.23 107.41 -2.86
N ASP A 178 22.09 107.13 -2.23
CA ASP A 178 21.13 108.15 -1.81
C ASP A 178 21.74 109.08 -0.73
N LEU A 179 22.41 108.52 0.28
CA LEU A 179 23.15 109.29 1.29
C LEU A 179 24.27 110.14 0.70
N ARG A 180 25.01 109.63 -0.29
CA ARG A 180 26.01 110.44 -1.02
C ARG A 180 25.35 111.61 -1.76
N GLN A 181 24.16 111.40 -2.31
CA GLN A 181 23.38 112.45 -2.96
C GLN A 181 22.87 113.48 -1.94
N GLU A 182 22.38 113.05 -0.77
CA GLU A 182 22.00 113.93 0.33
C GLU A 182 23.18 114.76 0.86
N LEU A 183 24.34 114.14 1.08
CA LEU A 183 25.57 114.84 1.48
C LEU A 183 26.02 115.85 0.41
N ALA A 184 25.91 115.52 -0.87
CA ALA A 184 26.24 116.45 -1.96
C ALA A 184 25.27 117.66 -1.98
N VAL A 185 23.99 117.46 -1.62
CA VAL A 185 23.00 118.54 -1.46
C VAL A 185 23.29 119.38 -0.20
N GLN A 186 23.60 118.76 0.95
CA GLN A 186 23.98 119.46 2.18
C GLN A 186 25.26 120.28 2.01
N GLN A 187 26.28 119.76 1.31
CA GLN A 187 27.49 120.53 0.97
C GLN A 187 27.21 121.72 0.04
N LYS A 188 26.13 121.69 -0.75
CA LYS A 188 25.65 122.83 -1.54
C LYS A 188 24.85 123.84 -0.71
N GLN A 189 24.25 123.41 0.41
CA GLN A 189 23.51 124.28 1.32
C GLN A 189 24.37 124.87 2.45
N GLU A 190 25.51 124.27 2.80
CA GLU A 190 26.36 124.80 3.86
C GLU A 190 27.80 125.11 3.42
N LYS A 191 28.12 126.42 3.40
CA LYS A 191 29.23 127.02 4.16
C LYS A 191 29.18 128.57 4.13
N PRO A 192 29.72 129.31 5.12
CA PRO A 192 30.19 128.88 6.46
C PRO A 192 29.91 129.86 7.64
N LYS A 193 29.81 129.37 8.89
CA LYS A 193 30.46 129.96 10.11
C LYS A 193 30.72 128.90 11.22
N THR A 194 31.99 128.47 11.29
CA THR A 194 32.93 128.21 12.44
C THR A 194 32.46 128.37 13.92
N PRO A 195 33.28 128.00 14.96
CA PRO A 195 33.94 126.73 15.36
C PRO A 195 33.85 126.43 16.91
N MET A 196 34.59 125.39 17.40
CA MET A 196 35.11 125.14 18.79
C MET A 196 34.31 124.21 19.74
N ARG A 197 34.88 123.04 20.14
CA ARG A 197 35.68 122.69 21.37
C ARG A 197 34.77 122.46 22.61
N THR A 198 34.95 121.57 23.60
CA THR A 198 36.09 120.86 24.25
C THR A 198 35.45 119.90 25.29
N THR A 199 35.78 118.61 25.33
CA THR A 199 36.57 117.86 26.36
C THR A 199 35.97 117.64 27.77
N LEU A 200 36.28 116.43 28.30
CA LEU A 200 36.30 115.93 29.70
C LEU A 200 34.97 115.41 30.26
N GLU A 201 34.88 114.36 31.09
CA GLU A 201 35.67 113.16 31.45
C GLU A 201 34.86 112.49 32.60
N THR A 202 35.00 111.18 32.81
CA THR A 202 34.70 110.46 34.10
C THR A 202 33.20 110.22 34.39
N GLU A 203 32.67 109.06 34.81
CA GLU A 203 33.15 108.03 35.74
C GLU A 203 32.28 106.74 35.69
N ARG A 204 32.91 105.58 36.00
CA ARG A 204 32.46 104.31 36.67
C ARG A 204 30.95 103.98 36.76
N THR A 205 30.49 102.73 36.60
CA THR A 205 30.84 101.53 37.40
C THR A 205 30.49 100.20 36.72
N ASP A 206 31.24 99.17 37.13
CA ASP A 206 31.10 97.72 37.00
C ASP A 206 29.68 97.12 36.94
N THR A 207 29.50 96.04 36.17
CA THR A 207 29.25 94.72 36.77
C THR A 207 29.64 93.59 35.80
N ALA A 208 30.54 92.72 36.27
CA ALA A 208 30.92 91.47 35.63
C ALA A 208 29.93 90.34 35.97
N VAL A 209 29.61 89.46 35.01
CA VAL A 209 29.51 87.99 35.24
C VAL A 209 29.93 87.24 33.97
N GLN A 210 31.16 86.76 34.03
CA GLN A 210 31.78 85.55 33.47
C GLN A 210 31.27 84.92 32.17
N ALA A 211 32.22 84.86 31.22
CA ALA A 211 32.37 83.80 30.24
C ALA A 211 32.79 82.48 30.91
N SER A 212 32.40 81.36 30.29
CA SER A 212 33.19 80.12 30.27
C SER A 212 32.98 79.46 28.91
N LEU A 213 34.01 79.52 28.07
CA LEU A 213 34.19 78.63 26.92
C LEU A 213 34.41 77.21 27.43
N SER A 214 33.82 76.20 26.78
CA SER A 214 34.56 75.07 26.15
C SER A 214 33.64 74.00 25.53
N VAL A 215 33.94 73.63 24.29
CA VAL A 215 33.68 72.32 23.66
C VAL A 215 35.03 71.54 23.72
N PRO A 216 35.20 70.23 23.40
CA PRO A 216 34.33 69.04 23.36
C PRO A 216 34.93 67.81 24.13
N SER A 217 34.25 66.65 24.08
CA SER A 217 34.79 65.25 24.13
C SER A 217 34.39 64.33 25.30
N THR A 218 34.02 63.12 24.90
CA THR A 218 33.79 61.83 25.60
C THR A 218 34.87 61.44 26.63
N PRO A 219 34.56 60.60 27.66
CA PRO A 219 34.72 59.15 27.48
C PRO A 219 33.68 58.24 28.20
N SER A 220 33.76 56.98 27.78
CA SER A 220 33.11 55.74 28.20
C SER A 220 33.03 55.45 29.71
N VAL A 221 32.00 54.65 30.06
CA VAL A 221 32.00 53.44 30.92
C VAL A 221 30.80 53.46 31.90
N HIS A 222 29.78 52.65 31.62
CA HIS A 222 29.09 51.75 32.55
C HIS A 222 28.15 50.86 31.69
N ARG A 223 28.64 49.68 31.32
CA ARG A 223 28.35 48.38 31.98
C ARG A 223 27.02 47.79 31.50
N ALA A 224 27.21 46.75 30.69
CA ALA A 224 26.23 45.82 30.14
C ALA A 224 25.31 45.18 31.20
N PRO A 225 24.25 44.46 30.76
CA PRO A 225 24.50 43.11 30.30
C PRO A 225 23.97 42.81 28.89
N ASN A 226 24.82 42.11 28.16
CA ASN A 226 24.56 41.32 26.97
C ASN A 226 23.62 40.16 27.33
N ILE A 227 22.79 39.70 26.38
CA ILE A 227 22.64 38.28 26.00
C ILE A 227 21.55 38.11 24.92
N ASN A 228 22.05 37.81 23.71
CA ASN A 228 21.62 36.75 22.80
C ASN A 228 20.36 36.93 21.93
N LEU A 229 20.66 37.31 20.68
CA LEU A 229 20.25 36.63 19.46
C LEU A 229 20.05 35.11 19.65
N ALA A 230 18.85 34.61 19.32
CA ALA A 230 18.64 33.30 18.71
C ALA A 230 17.20 33.14 18.21
N THR A 231 17.00 33.14 16.90
CA THR A 231 16.03 32.24 16.27
C THR A 231 16.55 30.81 16.45
N PRO A 232 15.69 29.81 16.67
CA PRO A 232 15.60 28.79 15.62
C PRO A 232 14.21 28.15 15.43
N ALA A 233 13.94 27.83 14.16
CA ALA A 233 13.46 26.57 13.62
C ALA A 233 12.19 25.87 14.17
N ARG A 234 11.42 25.42 13.18
CA ARG A 234 10.41 24.35 13.22
C ARG A 234 10.99 22.99 13.69
N PHE A 235 10.04 22.16 14.15
CA PHE A 235 9.97 20.68 14.20
C PHE A 235 10.83 19.86 15.19
N ARG A 236 10.15 19.27 16.19
CA ARG A 236 10.16 17.83 16.56
C ARG A 236 8.76 17.52 17.13
N ARG A 237 7.93 16.64 16.56
CA ARG A 237 7.91 15.16 16.66
C ARG A 237 8.38 14.64 18.02
N GLY A 238 7.43 14.31 18.89
CA GLY A 238 7.63 13.59 20.14
C GLY A 238 6.29 13.09 20.66
N LEU A 239 6.20 11.77 20.80
CA LEU A 239 5.08 10.97 21.27
C LEU A 239 4.88 11.20 22.78
N ASP A 240 3.71 11.68 23.19
CA ASP A 240 3.19 11.44 24.53
C ASP A 240 1.68 11.12 24.49
N ASP A 241 1.40 9.98 25.11
CA ASP A 241 0.09 9.44 25.38
C ASP A 241 -0.49 10.23 26.56
N SER A 242 -1.53 11.02 26.32
CA SER A 242 -2.39 11.50 27.40
C SER A 242 -3.78 11.85 26.88
N TYR A 243 -4.74 11.03 27.30
CA TYR A 243 -6.18 11.25 27.20
C TYR A 243 -6.54 12.68 27.64
N GLY A 244 -6.86 13.54 26.70
CA GLY A 244 -7.22 14.92 26.98
C GLY A 244 -7.77 15.60 25.73
N THR A 245 -9.09 15.66 25.65
CA THR A 245 -9.90 16.23 24.57
C THR A 245 -9.49 17.67 24.23
N SER A 246 -8.57 17.84 23.28
CA SER A 246 -8.44 19.11 22.56
C SER A 246 -9.64 19.25 21.63
N PRO A 247 -10.44 20.32 21.71
CA PRO A 247 -11.60 20.48 20.84
C PRO A 247 -11.11 20.56 19.40
N LEU A 248 -11.52 19.59 18.57
CA LEU A 248 -11.26 19.60 17.14
C LEU A 248 -11.68 20.94 16.56
N THR A 249 -10.81 21.54 15.75
CA THR A 249 -11.14 22.76 15.01
C THR A 249 -12.43 22.54 14.21
N PRO A 250 -13.29 23.56 14.04
CA PRO A 250 -14.56 23.41 13.31
C PRO A 250 -14.38 22.75 11.93
N ALA A 251 -13.30 23.07 11.22
CA ALA A 251 -12.95 22.46 9.94
C ALA A 251 -12.61 20.95 10.05
N ALA A 252 -11.82 20.55 11.06
CA ALA A 252 -11.48 19.15 11.29
C ALA A 252 -12.72 18.33 11.68
N ARG A 253 -13.64 18.92 12.45
CA ARG A 253 -14.93 18.29 12.81
C ARG A 253 -15.82 18.07 11.60
N ILE A 254 -15.98 19.08 10.74
CA ILE A 254 -16.81 18.99 9.52
C ILE A 254 -16.20 17.97 8.54
N SER A 255 -14.88 17.98 8.37
CA SER A 255 -14.17 16.99 7.54
C SER A 255 -14.36 15.56 8.06
N ALA A 256 -14.21 15.34 9.37
CA ALA A 256 -14.43 14.04 9.99
C ALA A 256 -15.87 13.55 9.81
N LEU A 257 -16.87 14.43 9.99
CA LEU A 257 -18.28 14.08 9.78
C LEU A 257 -18.59 13.73 8.32
N ASN A 258 -17.99 14.42 7.36
CA ASN A 258 -18.15 14.10 5.93
C ASN A 258 -17.54 12.73 5.61
N ILE A 259 -16.34 12.43 6.14
CA ILE A 259 -15.69 11.13 5.95
C ILE A 259 -16.53 10.00 6.55
N VAL A 260 -17.05 10.19 7.77
CA VAL A 260 -17.93 9.22 8.42
C VAL A 260 -19.24 9.05 7.64
N GLY A 261 -19.82 10.14 7.15
CA GLY A 261 -21.02 10.10 6.31
C GLY A 261 -20.80 9.34 4.99
N ASP A 262 -19.66 9.54 4.35
CA ASP A 262 -19.30 8.81 3.12
C ASP A 262 -19.02 7.33 3.38
N LEU A 263 -18.39 6.99 4.50
CA LEU A 263 -18.19 5.61 4.92
C LEU A 263 -19.52 4.90 5.18
N LEU A 264 -20.44 5.53 5.92
CA LEU A 264 -21.78 4.97 6.17
C LEU A 264 -22.56 4.76 4.87
N ARG A 265 -22.48 5.70 3.91
CA ARG A 265 -23.11 5.54 2.59
C ARG A 265 -22.52 4.37 1.80
N LYS A 266 -21.20 4.20 1.84
CA LYS A 266 -20.50 3.07 1.19
C LYS A 266 -20.83 1.73 1.86
N VAL A 267 -20.89 1.69 3.19
CA VAL A 267 -21.30 0.49 3.95
C VAL A 267 -22.74 0.11 3.59
N GLY A 268 -23.67 1.06 3.57
CA GLY A 268 -25.06 0.80 3.15
C GLY A 268 -25.17 0.28 1.70
N ALA A 269 -24.36 0.82 0.78
CA ALA A 269 -24.30 0.31 -0.60
C ALA A 269 -23.72 -1.11 -0.68
N LEU A 270 -22.72 -1.43 0.15
CA LEU A 270 -22.14 -2.77 0.25
C LEU A 270 -23.13 -3.76 0.86
N GLU A 271 -23.85 -3.38 1.91
CA GLU A 271 -24.90 -4.21 2.52
C GLU A 271 -26.04 -4.50 1.54
N SER A 272 -26.46 -3.51 0.75
CA SER A 272 -27.47 -3.69 -0.30
C SER A 272 -26.99 -4.66 -1.39
N LYS A 273 -25.73 -4.55 -1.84
CA LYS A 273 -25.13 -5.50 -2.79
C LYS A 273 -25.00 -6.89 -2.19
N LEU A 274 -24.60 -7.01 -0.92
CA LEU A 274 -24.45 -8.30 -0.24
C LEU A 274 -25.83 -8.99 -0.08
N ALA A 275 -26.86 -8.23 0.26
CA ALA A 275 -28.25 -8.72 0.31
C ALA A 275 -28.73 -9.18 -1.08
N SER A 276 -28.40 -8.43 -2.14
CA SER A 276 -28.71 -8.81 -3.52
C SER A 276 -27.97 -10.09 -3.94
N CYS A 277 -26.68 -10.24 -3.60
CA CYS A 277 -25.92 -11.47 -3.85
C CYS A 277 -26.49 -12.66 -3.08
N ARG A 278 -26.93 -12.46 -1.82
CA ARG A 278 -27.59 -13.52 -1.05
C ARG A 278 -28.87 -13.97 -1.75
N ASN A 279 -29.72 -13.05 -2.18
CA ASN A 279 -30.96 -13.38 -2.91
C ASN A 279 -30.65 -14.09 -4.25
N PHE A 280 -29.62 -13.66 -4.97
CA PHE A 280 -29.19 -14.30 -6.22
C PHE A 280 -28.68 -15.75 -6.01
N VAL A 281 -27.97 -16.01 -4.92
CA VAL A 281 -27.52 -17.36 -4.54
C VAL A 281 -28.70 -18.26 -4.14
N TYR A 282 -29.75 -17.69 -3.53
CA TYR A 282 -30.98 -18.43 -3.22
C TYR A 282 -31.86 -18.68 -4.46
N ASP A 283 -31.92 -17.76 -5.42
CA ASP A 283 -32.70 -17.93 -6.67
C ASP A 283 -32.03 -18.88 -7.68
N GLN A 284 -30.70 -19.09 -7.61
CA GLN A 284 -29.98 -20.03 -8.48
C GLN A 284 -30.04 -21.50 -8.04
N SER A 285 -30.74 -21.84 -6.95
CA SER A 285 -30.95 -23.23 -6.53
C SER A 285 -32.39 -23.73 -6.80
N PRO A 286 -32.78 -24.05 -8.04
CA PRO A 286 -34.02 -24.78 -8.31
C PRO A 286 -33.73 -26.28 -8.20
N ASN A 287 -33.44 -26.78 -6.99
CA ASN A 287 -33.66 -28.19 -6.59
C ASN A 287 -33.13 -28.46 -5.18
N ARG A 288 -33.96 -28.20 -4.16
CA ARG A 288 -34.05 -29.07 -2.98
C ARG A 288 -35.40 -28.86 -2.31
N THR A 289 -36.38 -29.63 -2.77
CA THR A 289 -37.67 -29.80 -2.10
C THR A 289 -37.44 -30.61 -0.82
N THR A 290 -37.95 -30.09 0.29
CA THR A 290 -38.39 -30.79 1.51
C THR A 290 -37.36 -31.65 2.27
N VAL A 291 -36.73 -31.06 3.28
CA VAL A 291 -36.83 -31.60 4.65
C VAL A 291 -37.20 -30.46 5.57
N SER A 292 -38.40 -30.60 6.11
CA SER A 292 -39.06 -29.76 7.09
C SER A 292 -38.46 -29.99 8.48
N MET A 293 -38.26 -28.87 9.19
CA MET A 293 -38.36 -28.67 10.63
C MET A 293 -37.53 -29.51 11.62
N TYR A 294 -37.30 -28.85 12.76
CA TYR A 294 -36.80 -29.31 14.06
C TYR A 294 -35.34 -28.97 14.40
N MET A 295 -35.25 -28.23 15.50
CA MET A 295 -34.11 -27.75 16.29
C MET A 295 -33.45 -26.43 15.84
N ASN A 296 -33.32 -25.37 16.63
CA ASN A 296 -34.02 -24.84 17.81
C ASN A 296 -33.32 -23.48 18.05
N ARG A 297 -34.08 -22.39 18.07
CA ARG A 297 -33.76 -21.06 18.60
C ARG A 297 -34.99 -20.76 19.48
N ASP A 298 -34.97 -20.53 20.78
CA ASP A 298 -34.10 -19.78 21.69
C ASP A 298 -34.45 -20.19 23.14
N VAL A 299 -33.51 -20.25 24.09
CA VAL A 299 -33.71 -20.06 25.56
C VAL A 299 -32.34 -19.66 26.15
N LEU A 300 -32.08 -18.36 26.36
CA LEU A 300 -32.21 -17.58 27.62
C LEU A 300 -31.00 -17.65 28.57
N GLU A 301 -30.15 -16.63 28.46
CA GLU A 301 -29.70 -15.71 29.53
C GLU A 301 -29.09 -16.21 30.87
N THR A 302 -27.92 -15.62 31.16
CA THR A 302 -27.41 -15.16 32.47
C THR A 302 -26.49 -16.05 33.34
N ARG A 303 -25.24 -15.55 33.47
CA ARG A 303 -24.42 -15.34 34.70
C ARG A 303 -23.06 -16.06 34.84
N LEU A 304 -22.03 -15.19 34.80
CA LEU A 304 -20.83 -15.10 35.66
C LEU A 304 -19.54 -15.86 35.28
N SER A 305 -18.47 -15.07 35.23
CA SER A 305 -17.03 -15.31 34.99
C SER A 305 -16.30 -15.78 36.29
N PRO A 306 -14.94 -15.86 36.41
CA PRO A 306 -13.85 -16.39 35.56
C PRO A 306 -12.87 -17.35 36.34
N HIS A 307 -11.74 -17.75 35.71
CA HIS A 307 -10.54 -18.50 36.19
C HIS A 307 -10.64 -20.05 36.09
N GLN A 308 -9.66 -20.85 35.65
CA GLN A 308 -8.19 -20.75 35.49
C GLN A 308 -7.70 -21.89 34.54
N PRO A 309 -6.51 -21.83 33.91
CA PRO A 309 -6.01 -22.88 33.02
C PRO A 309 -5.10 -23.89 33.75
N LEU A 310 -5.10 -25.15 33.33
CA LEU A 310 -4.11 -26.15 33.76
C LEU A 310 -3.71 -27.08 32.61
N CYS A 311 -2.40 -27.26 32.50
CA CYS A 311 -1.63 -28.23 31.71
C CYS A 311 -2.16 -29.67 31.93
N ASP A 312 -1.91 -30.70 31.10
CA ASP A 312 -0.60 -31.16 30.65
C ASP A 312 -0.70 -32.30 29.60
N THR A 313 0.30 -32.32 28.71
CA THR A 313 0.99 -33.46 28.04
C THR A 313 0.29 -34.59 27.28
N GLY A 314 0.69 -34.71 26.00
CA GLY A 314 1.24 -35.94 25.37
C GLY A 314 0.47 -36.46 24.15
N LEU A 315 1.03 -36.84 23.00
CA LEU A 315 2.39 -36.98 22.46
C LEU A 315 2.28 -37.10 20.92
N ALA A 316 3.27 -36.54 20.20
CA ALA A 316 3.85 -36.97 18.90
C ALA A 316 2.91 -37.42 17.74
N LYS A 317 3.05 -36.95 16.49
CA LYS A 317 4.25 -37.00 15.63
C LYS A 317 4.11 -36.02 14.47
N ARG A 318 5.16 -35.23 14.24
CA ARG A 318 5.43 -34.41 13.06
C ARG A 318 6.17 -35.28 12.05
N LEU A 319 5.64 -35.45 10.84
CA LEU A 319 6.34 -36.11 9.73
C LEU A 319 6.73 -35.03 8.71
N GLU A 320 8.01 -34.70 8.69
CA GLU A 320 8.65 -33.85 7.68
C GLU A 320 8.89 -34.68 6.40
N PHE A 321 8.64 -34.08 5.24
CA PHE A 321 8.86 -34.71 3.93
C PHE A 321 10.36 -34.79 3.62
N GLY A 322 10.84 -36.00 3.39
CA GLY A 322 12.23 -36.30 3.01
C GLY A 322 12.56 -35.90 1.57
N THR A 323 13.75 -35.36 1.41
CA THR A 323 14.43 -34.99 0.17
C THR A 323 14.75 -36.22 -0.70
N ARG A 324 14.53 -36.06 -2.00
CA ARG A 324 14.78 -36.97 -3.13
C ARG A 324 16.23 -37.50 -3.19
N PRO A 325 16.49 -38.79 -3.49
CA PRO A 325 17.83 -39.28 -3.77
C PRO A 325 18.23 -39.08 -5.25
N GLY A 326 19.49 -38.69 -5.46
CA GLY A 326 20.17 -38.56 -6.76
C GLY A 326 20.74 -39.87 -7.31
N PRO A 327 21.36 -39.85 -8.51
CA PRO A 327 21.48 -41.02 -9.37
C PRO A 327 22.66 -41.94 -9.04
N MET A 328 22.45 -43.22 -9.35
CA MET A 328 23.37 -44.36 -9.21
C MET A 328 24.64 -44.20 -10.04
N SER A 329 25.79 -44.47 -9.43
CA SER A 329 27.09 -44.62 -10.07
C SER A 329 27.26 -46.03 -10.66
N HIS A 330 27.68 -46.11 -11.92
CA HIS A 330 28.11 -47.34 -12.58
C HIS A 330 29.53 -47.74 -12.13
N PRO A 331 29.85 -49.05 -12.02
CA PRO A 331 31.22 -49.48 -11.81
C PRO A 331 31.99 -49.58 -13.13
N SER A 332 33.24 -49.16 -13.06
CA SER A 332 34.29 -49.19 -14.07
C SER A 332 34.74 -50.62 -14.37
N GLN A 333 34.63 -51.04 -15.64
CA GLN A 333 35.37 -52.19 -16.17
C GLN A 333 36.68 -51.71 -16.82
N SER A 334 37.81 -52.13 -16.27
CA SER A 334 39.08 -52.20 -16.97
C SER A 334 39.82 -53.46 -16.50
N GLY A 335 40.20 -54.32 -17.43
CA GLY A 335 40.84 -55.58 -17.12
C GLY A 335 41.05 -56.47 -18.34
N VAL A 336 41.83 -55.98 -19.31
CA VAL A 336 42.44 -56.80 -20.36
C VAL A 336 43.49 -57.72 -19.72
N LYS A 337 43.37 -59.04 -19.92
CA LYS A 337 44.49 -59.98 -19.85
C LYS A 337 44.37 -61.03 -20.96
N MET A 338 45.21 -60.85 -21.97
CA MET A 338 45.74 -61.92 -22.80
C MET A 338 46.77 -62.72 -21.96
N LEU A 339 46.72 -64.05 -21.98
CA LEU A 339 47.85 -64.94 -22.32
C LEU A 339 47.45 -66.42 -22.17
N LEU A 340 47.85 -67.19 -23.20
CA LEU A 340 47.88 -68.65 -23.41
C LEU A 340 46.55 -69.42 -23.48
#